data_AF-A0AAU7B0S9-F1
#
_entry.id   AF-A0AAU7B0S9-F1
#
_cell.length_a   1.000
_cell.length_b   1.000
_cell.length_c   1.000
_cell.angle_alpha   90.00
_cell.angle_beta   90.00
_cell.angle_gamma   90.00
#
_symmetry.space_group_name_H-M   'P 1'
#
loop_
_entity.id
_entity.type
_entity.pdbx_description
1 polymer ?
#
loop_
_entity_poly.entity_id
_entity_poly.type
_entity_poly.pdbx_seq_one_letter_code
_entity_poly.pdbx_strand_id
1 'polypeptide(L)'
;MGESGQDRDEAARREAEALLERALLDPEASAAVALRVEGLAIGESLTVIFHGRKDLATIQTFVANGGHGAGEAVTAQSLLRVPCDLDLHDAATRSEAEELYATQARALREALLAADTVLAIWQEALAELEDIRVSVDRSVDLGLSLPAHRLMPVALVAPERRLTVVPVCGARTLAEGRPPLGIACAQQDVAHVYPLPDDPERCLKDFSRRTAEHAHRLAQQMEHQEASVARFLELNGDAA
;
A
#
# COMPACT_ATOMS: atom_id res chain seq x y z
N MET A 1 25.79 -9.14 9.81
CA MET A 1 24.49 -8.82 10.42
C MET A 1 23.81 -7.82 9.51
N GLY A 2 23.00 -8.31 8.57
CA GLY A 2 22.17 -7.44 7.73
C GLY A 2 20.77 -7.43 8.34
N GLU A 3 20.30 -6.26 8.73
CA GLU A 3 18.88 -6.08 9.06
C GLU A 3 18.06 -6.46 7.83
N SER A 4 17.09 -7.36 8.01
CA SER A 4 16.23 -7.80 6.93
C SER A 4 15.33 -6.64 6.48
N GLY A 5 14.92 -6.61 5.20
CA GLY A 5 14.02 -5.56 4.69
C GLY A 5 12.70 -5.46 5.48
N GLN A 6 12.24 -6.56 6.07
CA GLN A 6 11.06 -6.61 6.93
C GLN A 6 11.24 -5.87 8.26
N ASP A 7 12.43 -5.95 8.88
CA ASP A 7 12.71 -5.24 10.13
C ASP A 7 12.76 -3.72 9.91
N ARG A 8 13.21 -3.28 8.73
CA ARG A 8 13.22 -1.86 8.34
C ARG A 8 11.82 -1.33 8.03
N ASP A 9 10.99 -2.11 7.34
CA ASP A 9 9.62 -1.71 7.03
C ASP A 9 8.74 -1.64 8.29
N GLU A 10 8.93 -2.57 9.23
CA GLU A 10 8.24 -2.54 10.52
C GLU A 10 8.74 -1.40 11.42
N ALA A 11 10.05 -1.10 11.41
CA ALA A 11 10.59 0.05 12.11
C ALA A 11 10.09 1.38 11.53
N ALA A 12 10.05 1.49 10.19
CA ALA A 12 9.50 2.65 9.50
C ALA A 12 8.00 2.84 9.78
N ARG A 13 7.24 1.73 9.88
CA ARG A 13 5.82 1.76 10.27
C ARG A 13 5.63 2.29 11.68
N ARG A 14 6.39 1.78 12.66
CA ARG A 14 6.32 2.24 14.07
C ARG A 14 6.79 3.68 14.23
N GLU A 15 7.81 4.10 13.48
CA GLU A 15 8.26 5.48 13.47
C GLU A 15 7.19 6.40 12.87
N ALA A 16 6.55 6.00 11.77
CA ALA A 16 5.43 6.73 11.21
C ALA A 16 4.25 6.83 12.17
N GLU A 17 3.93 5.76 12.91
CA GLU A 17 2.87 5.72 13.92
C GLU A 17 3.20 6.62 15.13
N ALA A 18 4.43 6.58 15.65
CA ALA A 18 4.87 7.45 16.75
C ALA A 18 4.94 8.94 16.32
N LEU A 19 5.30 9.22 15.07
CA LEU A 19 5.27 10.56 14.50
C LEU A 19 3.83 11.07 14.33
N LEU A 20 2.89 10.19 13.96
CA LEU A 20 1.47 10.48 13.88
C LEU A 20 0.85 10.72 15.26
N GLU A 21 1.19 9.93 16.27
CA GLU A 21 0.77 10.17 17.67
C GLU A 21 1.30 11.51 18.19
N ARG A 22 2.59 11.80 17.98
CA ARG A 22 3.20 13.09 18.36
C ARG A 22 2.61 14.27 17.61
N ALA A 23 2.18 14.07 16.36
CA ALA A 23 1.56 15.09 15.54
C ALA A 23 0.21 15.56 16.10
N LEU A 24 -0.54 14.64 16.68
CA LEU A 24 -1.83 14.92 17.33
C LEU A 24 -1.66 15.66 18.66
N LEU A 25 -0.45 15.71 19.23
CA LEU A 25 -0.16 16.23 20.57
C LEU A 25 0.33 17.70 20.59
N ASP A 26 0.82 18.26 19.48
CA ASP A 26 1.31 19.65 19.40
C ASP A 26 0.74 20.40 18.18
N PRO A 27 -0.49 20.93 18.30
CA PRO A 27 -1.17 21.64 17.21
C PRO A 27 -0.57 23.02 16.88
N GLU A 28 0.30 23.60 17.72
CA GLU A 28 0.97 24.88 17.43
C GLU A 28 2.25 24.71 16.59
N ALA A 29 2.80 23.49 16.53
CA ALA A 29 3.97 23.12 15.75
C ALA A 29 3.65 22.37 14.44
N SER A 30 2.36 22.16 14.14
CA SER A 30 1.88 21.40 12.99
C SER A 30 0.84 22.17 12.17
N ALA A 31 0.68 21.77 10.91
CA ALA A 31 -0.40 22.22 10.04
C ALA A 31 -0.93 21.02 9.25
N ALA A 32 -2.26 20.93 9.14
CA ALA A 32 -2.92 19.88 8.38
C ALA A 32 -3.94 20.49 7.40
N VAL A 33 -3.97 19.96 6.17
CA VAL A 33 -4.97 20.31 5.17
C VAL A 33 -5.61 19.03 4.66
N ALA A 34 -6.94 18.99 4.68
CA ALA A 34 -7.73 17.86 4.20
C ALA A 34 -8.33 18.17 2.81
N LEU A 35 -8.23 17.19 1.92
CA LEU A 35 -8.84 17.18 0.60
C LEU A 35 -9.75 15.97 0.49
N ARG A 36 -11.03 16.20 0.23
CA ARG A 36 -12.01 15.14 -0.03
C ARG A 36 -11.95 14.71 -1.50
N VAL A 37 -11.95 13.41 -1.73
CA VAL A 37 -12.01 12.77 -3.05
C VAL A 37 -13.31 11.98 -3.14
N GLU A 38 -14.11 12.28 -4.15
CA GLU A 38 -15.42 11.67 -4.40
C GLU A 38 -15.52 11.21 -5.85
N GLY A 39 -16.56 10.45 -6.17
CA GLY A 39 -16.75 9.90 -7.52
C GLY A 39 -15.82 8.73 -7.82
N LEU A 40 -15.42 8.00 -6.77
CA LEU A 40 -14.70 6.74 -6.87
C LEU A 40 -15.71 5.65 -7.30
N ALA A 41 -15.25 4.72 -8.12
CA ALA A 41 -15.99 3.57 -8.61
C ALA A 41 -16.12 2.45 -7.56
N ILE A 42 -15.07 2.22 -6.76
CA ILE A 42 -15.02 1.15 -5.73
C ILE A 42 -15.02 1.74 -4.32
N GLY A 43 -14.15 2.71 -4.07
CA GLY A 43 -14.25 3.55 -2.88
C GLY A 43 -15.54 4.37 -2.90
N GLU A 44 -16.13 4.66 -1.74
CA GLU A 44 -17.26 5.60 -1.69
C GLU A 44 -16.72 7.04 -1.74
N SER A 45 -15.82 7.34 -0.81
CA SER A 45 -15.07 8.59 -0.72
C SER A 45 -13.77 8.35 0.02
N LEU A 46 -12.78 9.18 -0.24
CA LEU A 46 -11.51 9.20 0.48
C LEU A 46 -11.23 10.62 0.98
N THR A 47 -10.49 10.72 2.08
CA THR A 47 -9.94 11.98 2.58
C THR A 47 -8.43 11.88 2.53
N VAL A 48 -7.80 12.77 1.75
CA VAL A 48 -6.35 12.95 1.73
C VAL A 48 -6.00 14.03 2.76
N ILE A 49 -5.01 13.76 3.60
CA ILE A 49 -4.53 14.70 4.62
C ILE A 49 -3.05 14.96 4.35
N PHE A 50 -2.73 16.21 4.06
CA PHE A 50 -1.36 16.70 4.03
C PHE A 50 -1.02 17.26 5.39
N HIS A 51 0.03 16.73 6.01
CA HIS A 51 0.38 17.05 7.38
C HIS A 51 1.86 17.43 7.47
N GLY A 52 2.10 18.72 7.74
CA GLY A 52 3.42 19.30 7.91
C GLY A 52 3.72 19.58 9.38
N ARG A 53 4.97 19.35 9.80
CA ARG A 53 5.47 19.71 11.13
C ARG A 53 6.84 20.35 11.03
N LYS A 54 7.16 21.23 11.98
CA LYS A 54 8.46 21.91 12.05
C LYS A 54 9.64 20.96 12.28
N ASP A 55 9.41 19.84 12.96
CA ASP A 55 10.43 18.82 13.23
C ASP A 55 10.49 17.71 12.17
N LEU A 56 9.60 17.74 11.17
CA LEU A 56 9.63 16.84 10.03
C LEU A 56 10.30 17.53 8.83
N ALA A 57 11.12 16.76 8.12
CA ALA A 57 11.77 17.25 6.89
C ALA A 57 10.84 17.24 5.66
N THR A 58 9.59 16.76 5.79
CA THR A 58 8.65 16.55 4.69
C THR A 58 7.21 16.84 5.13
N ILE A 59 6.35 17.22 4.18
CA ILE A 59 4.89 17.28 4.38
C ILE A 59 4.31 15.91 4.05
N GLN A 60 3.98 15.16 5.09
CA GLN A 60 3.53 13.78 4.95
C GLN A 60 2.10 13.70 4.41
N THR A 61 1.88 12.77 3.50
CA THR A 61 0.57 12.46 2.95
C THR A 61 -0.04 11.23 3.62
N PHE A 62 -1.28 11.37 4.09
CA PHE A 62 -2.12 10.28 4.62
C PHE A 62 -3.42 10.19 3.84
N VAL A 63 -4.01 9.00 3.79
CA VAL A 63 -5.31 8.74 3.16
C VAL A 63 -6.19 7.96 4.14
N ALA A 64 -7.41 8.44 4.35
CA ALA A 64 -8.45 7.78 5.12
C ALA A 64 -9.66 7.45 4.23
N ASN A 65 -10.38 6.39 4.59
CA ASN A 65 -11.70 6.11 4.00
C ASN A 65 -12.76 7.07 4.53
N GLY A 66 -13.72 7.42 3.68
CA GLY A 66 -14.79 8.37 4.03
C GLY A 66 -14.43 9.82 3.69
N GLY A 67 -15.44 10.69 3.76
CA GLY A 67 -15.34 12.09 3.40
C GLY A 67 -15.29 13.00 4.62
N HIS A 68 -14.23 12.88 5.41
CA HIS A 68 -14.02 13.65 6.63
C HIS A 68 -13.92 15.16 6.34
N GLY A 69 -14.62 15.95 7.15
CA GLY A 69 -14.65 17.40 7.05
C GLY A 69 -13.49 18.10 7.77
N ALA A 70 -13.33 19.40 7.51
CA ALA A 70 -12.39 20.22 8.27
C ALA A 70 -12.78 20.23 9.77
N GLY A 71 -11.80 19.96 10.65
CA GLY A 71 -12.01 19.91 12.09
C GLY A 71 -12.59 18.59 12.62
N GLU A 72 -12.89 17.63 11.75
CA GLU A 72 -13.27 16.28 12.15
C GLU A 72 -12.06 15.49 12.64
N ALA A 73 -12.19 14.84 13.80
CA ALA A 73 -11.11 14.02 14.33
C ALA A 73 -11.04 12.68 13.57
N VAL A 74 -9.90 12.40 12.95
CA VAL A 74 -9.59 11.11 12.33
C VAL A 74 -8.59 10.37 13.21
N THR A 75 -8.89 9.13 13.56
CA THR A 75 -8.00 8.34 14.42
C THR A 75 -6.78 7.86 13.65
N ALA A 76 -5.65 7.68 14.35
CA ALA A 76 -4.41 7.18 13.74
C ALA A 76 -4.62 5.82 13.03
N GLN A 77 -5.45 4.94 13.60
CA GLN A 77 -5.79 3.63 13.05
C GLN A 77 -6.62 3.69 11.76
N SER A 78 -7.16 4.86 11.42
CA SER A 78 -7.91 5.10 10.18
C SER A 78 -7.04 5.73 9.09
N LEU A 79 -5.77 6.03 9.37
CA LEU A 79 -4.87 6.73 8.47
C LEU A 79 -3.88 5.77 7.82
N LEU A 80 -3.97 5.64 6.50
CA LEU A 80 -2.94 4.99 5.70
C LEU A 80 -1.88 6.02 5.30
N ARG A 81 -0.63 5.81 5.69
CA ARG A 81 0.51 6.59 5.21
C ARG A 81 0.81 6.25 3.75
N VAL A 82 0.78 7.24 2.86
CA VAL A 82 1.06 7.08 1.42
C VAL A 82 2.27 7.92 1.05
N PRO A 83 3.44 7.33 0.69
CA PRO A 83 4.71 8.05 0.54
C PRO A 83 4.80 8.82 -0.80
N CYS A 84 3.76 9.58 -1.09
CA CYS A 84 3.67 10.57 -2.16
C CYS A 84 3.51 11.94 -1.49
N ASP A 85 4.63 12.45 -0.97
CA ASP A 85 4.64 13.62 -0.09
C ASP A 85 4.51 14.93 -0.86
N LEU A 86 3.86 15.91 -0.24
CA LEU A 86 3.74 17.24 -0.82
C LEU A 86 5.09 17.97 -0.70
N ASP A 87 5.54 18.57 -1.80
CA ASP A 87 6.79 19.33 -1.84
C ASP A 87 6.56 20.76 -2.28
N LEU A 88 6.86 21.71 -1.39
CA LEU A 88 6.70 23.15 -1.65
C LEU A 88 8.06 23.86 -1.69
N HIS A 89 9.17 23.13 -1.73
CA HIS A 89 10.52 23.69 -1.58
C HIS A 89 10.86 24.74 -2.63
N ASP A 90 10.44 24.53 -3.88
CA ASP A 90 10.77 25.40 -5.01
C ASP A 90 9.98 26.72 -5.03
N ALA A 91 9.01 26.92 -4.11
CA ALA A 91 8.27 28.17 -4.02
C ALA A 91 9.10 29.27 -3.34
N ALA A 92 9.39 30.34 -4.07
CA ALA A 92 10.03 31.54 -3.53
C ALA A 92 9.01 32.47 -2.84
N THR A 93 7.73 32.34 -3.19
CA THR A 93 6.66 33.15 -2.63
C THR A 93 5.49 32.32 -2.12
N ARG A 94 4.66 32.92 -1.27
CA ARG A 94 3.41 32.30 -0.79
C ARG A 94 2.48 31.92 -1.95
N SER A 95 2.34 32.78 -2.95
CA SER A 95 1.47 32.53 -4.10
C SER A 95 1.97 31.36 -4.94
N GLU A 96 3.28 31.24 -5.14
CA GLU A 96 3.89 30.08 -5.79
C GLU A 96 3.67 28.80 -4.98
N ALA A 97 3.78 28.86 -3.65
CA ALA A 97 3.52 27.71 -2.78
C ALA A 97 2.04 27.25 -2.87
N GLU A 98 1.10 28.20 -2.92
CA GLU A 98 -0.33 27.91 -3.11
C GLU A 98 -0.59 27.26 -4.49
N GLU A 99 0.11 27.70 -5.54
CA GLU A 99 0.01 27.11 -6.88
C GLU A 99 0.62 25.70 -6.97
N LEU A 100 1.79 25.48 -6.36
CA LEU A 100 2.42 24.16 -6.25
C LEU A 100 1.53 23.18 -5.48
N TYR A 101 0.99 23.63 -4.35
CA TYR A 101 0.02 22.85 -3.58
C TYR A 101 -1.18 22.45 -4.44
N ALA A 102 -1.84 23.42 -5.09
CA ALA A 102 -3.03 23.15 -5.89
C ALA A 102 -2.75 22.20 -7.07
N THR A 103 -1.55 22.28 -7.65
CA THR A 103 -1.12 21.41 -8.75
C THR A 103 -0.89 19.98 -8.26
N GLN A 104 -0.13 19.81 -7.19
CA GLN A 104 0.19 18.49 -6.64
C GLN A 104 -1.03 17.80 -6.03
N ALA A 105 -1.86 18.53 -5.29
CA ALA A 105 -3.11 18.02 -4.72
C ALA A 105 -4.07 17.52 -5.81
N ARG A 106 -4.16 18.24 -6.94
CA ARG A 106 -4.94 17.83 -8.10
C ARG A 106 -4.37 16.57 -8.74
N ALA A 107 -3.06 16.50 -8.94
CA ALA A 107 -2.39 15.33 -9.51
C ALA A 107 -2.61 14.07 -8.65
N LEU A 108 -2.54 14.19 -7.32
CA LEU A 108 -2.85 13.09 -6.40
C LEU A 108 -4.32 12.68 -6.47
N ARG A 109 -5.25 13.63 -6.49
CA ARG A 109 -6.68 13.35 -6.66
C ARG A 109 -6.96 12.59 -7.96
N GLU A 110 -6.40 13.04 -9.07
CA GLU A 110 -6.54 12.37 -10.37
C GLU A 110 -5.95 10.96 -10.35
N ALA A 111 -4.80 10.77 -9.71
CA ALA A 111 -4.17 9.46 -9.54
C ALA A 111 -5.04 8.51 -8.70
N LEU A 112 -5.66 8.98 -7.62
CA LEU A 112 -6.57 8.18 -6.80
C LEU A 112 -7.80 7.76 -7.61
N LEU A 113 -8.44 8.68 -8.34
CA LEU A 113 -9.59 8.38 -9.20
C LEU A 113 -9.23 7.34 -10.28
N ALA A 114 -8.08 7.52 -10.93
CA ALA A 114 -7.61 6.60 -11.96
C ALA A 114 -7.31 5.21 -11.39
N ALA A 115 -6.62 5.14 -10.24
CA ALA A 115 -6.29 3.87 -9.59
C ALA A 115 -7.54 3.12 -9.14
N ASP A 116 -8.54 3.82 -8.58
CA ASP A 116 -9.81 3.22 -8.19
C ASP A 116 -10.63 2.75 -9.40
N THR A 117 -10.60 3.50 -10.50
CA THR A 117 -11.21 3.08 -11.77
C THR A 117 -10.54 1.82 -12.32
N VAL A 118 -9.20 1.75 -12.30
CA VAL A 118 -8.48 0.53 -12.68
C VAL A 118 -8.84 -0.61 -11.75
N LEU A 119 -8.95 -0.37 -10.43
CA LEU A 119 -9.37 -1.39 -9.49
C LEU A 119 -10.77 -1.92 -9.81
N ALA A 120 -11.70 -1.08 -10.27
CA ALA A 120 -13.02 -1.53 -10.73
C ALA A 120 -12.93 -2.51 -11.91
N ILE A 121 -12.09 -2.21 -12.91
CA ILE A 121 -11.84 -3.10 -14.05
C ILE A 121 -11.27 -4.44 -13.56
N TRP A 122 -10.36 -4.41 -12.59
CA TRP A 122 -9.82 -5.62 -11.97
C TRP A 122 -10.87 -6.42 -11.18
N GLN A 123 -11.84 -5.75 -10.55
CA GLN A 123 -12.94 -6.41 -9.85
C GLN A 123 -13.79 -7.23 -10.83
N GLU A 124 -14.11 -6.67 -12.00
CA GLU A 124 -14.84 -7.36 -13.06
C GLU A 124 -14.08 -8.62 -13.50
N ALA A 125 -12.79 -8.48 -13.83
CA ALA A 125 -11.97 -9.62 -14.26
C ALA A 125 -11.83 -10.72 -13.20
N LEU A 126 -11.77 -10.34 -11.92
CA LEU A 126 -11.76 -11.32 -10.81
C LEU A 126 -13.12 -12.01 -10.64
N ALA A 127 -14.23 -11.30 -10.89
CA ALA A 127 -15.57 -11.84 -10.75
C ALA A 127 -15.93 -12.85 -11.85
N GLU A 128 -15.23 -12.81 -13.00
CA GLU A 128 -15.38 -13.80 -14.08
C GLU A 128 -14.71 -15.14 -13.79
N LEU A 129 -13.88 -15.22 -12.74
CA LEU A 129 -13.26 -16.47 -12.33
C LEU A 129 -14.28 -17.38 -11.62
N GLU A 130 -14.34 -18.64 -12.04
CA GLU A 130 -15.25 -19.64 -11.46
C GLU A 130 -15.02 -19.85 -9.95
N ASP A 131 -16.12 -19.96 -9.21
CA ASP A 131 -16.18 -20.24 -7.77
C ASP A 131 -15.45 -19.22 -6.87
N ILE A 132 -15.34 -17.96 -7.29
CA ILE A 132 -14.74 -16.89 -6.50
C ILE A 132 -15.76 -15.84 -6.10
N ARG A 133 -15.69 -15.38 -4.85
CA ARG A 133 -16.35 -14.15 -4.42
C ARG A 133 -15.32 -13.06 -4.22
N VAL A 134 -15.53 -11.94 -4.90
CA VAL A 134 -14.70 -10.75 -4.76
C VAL A 134 -15.34 -9.80 -3.75
N SER A 135 -14.63 -9.48 -2.68
CA SER A 135 -15.02 -8.46 -1.71
C SER A 135 -14.11 -7.25 -1.77
N VAL A 136 -14.60 -6.12 -1.28
CA VAL A 136 -13.82 -4.88 -1.15
C VAL A 136 -13.41 -4.73 0.32
N ASP A 137 -12.10 -4.77 0.57
CA ASP A 137 -11.50 -4.48 1.86
C ASP A 137 -11.13 -2.99 1.95
N ARG A 138 -11.57 -2.34 3.02
CA ARG A 138 -11.35 -0.92 3.32
C ARG A 138 -10.43 -0.70 4.54
N SER A 139 -9.70 -1.73 4.93
CA SER A 139 -8.78 -1.68 6.06
C SER A 139 -7.48 -1.00 5.66
N VAL A 140 -6.86 -0.28 6.61
CA VAL A 140 -5.52 0.32 6.42
C VAL A 140 -4.42 -0.74 6.47
N ASP A 141 -4.65 -1.85 7.18
CA ASP A 141 -3.80 -3.03 7.23
C ASP A 141 -4.37 -4.15 6.35
N LEU A 142 -3.50 -4.91 5.68
CA LEU A 142 -3.87 -6.05 4.83
C LEU A 142 -3.35 -7.39 5.37
N GLY A 143 -2.52 -7.41 6.41
CA GLY A 143 -1.90 -8.64 6.93
C GLY A 143 -0.99 -9.36 5.91
N LEU A 144 -0.54 -8.66 4.87
CA LEU A 144 0.30 -9.17 3.77
C LEU A 144 1.44 -8.20 3.49
N SER A 145 2.60 -8.73 3.13
CA SER A 145 3.74 -7.92 2.66
C SER A 145 3.56 -7.58 1.19
N LEU A 146 3.60 -6.29 0.86
CA LEU A 146 3.58 -5.80 -0.50
C LEU A 146 4.99 -5.35 -0.94
N PRO A 147 5.36 -5.52 -2.21
CA PRO A 147 6.64 -5.06 -2.74
C PRO A 147 6.70 -3.53 -2.92
N ALA A 148 5.59 -2.83 -2.73
CA ALA A 148 5.46 -1.37 -2.86
C ALA A 148 4.35 -0.86 -1.91
N HIS A 149 4.39 0.44 -1.62
CA HIS A 149 3.44 1.06 -0.70
C HIS A 149 2.05 1.20 -1.32
N ARG A 150 1.01 1.04 -0.52
CA ARG A 150 -0.37 1.23 -0.96
C ARG A 150 -0.62 2.70 -1.32
N LEU A 151 -1.38 2.93 -2.39
CA LEU A 151 -1.83 4.27 -2.76
C LEU A 151 -3.10 4.69 -2.01
N MET A 152 -3.94 3.73 -1.62
CA MET A 152 -5.22 3.99 -0.93
C MET A 152 -5.62 2.81 -0.04
N PRO A 153 -6.45 3.07 1.00
CA PRO A 153 -6.93 2.05 1.93
C PRO A 153 -8.13 1.27 1.35
N VAL A 154 -8.04 0.87 0.08
CA VAL A 154 -9.03 0.05 -0.64
C VAL A 154 -8.29 -1.08 -1.34
N ALA A 155 -8.77 -2.31 -1.21
CA ALA A 155 -8.25 -3.48 -1.90
C ALA A 155 -9.40 -4.40 -2.32
N LEU A 156 -9.18 -5.19 -3.36
CA LEU A 156 -10.04 -6.32 -3.69
C LEU A 156 -9.47 -7.57 -3.04
N VAL A 157 -10.35 -8.39 -2.48
CA VAL A 157 -9.98 -9.65 -1.83
C VAL A 157 -10.82 -10.77 -2.42
N ALA A 158 -10.15 -11.85 -2.82
CA ALA A 158 -10.73 -13.10 -3.25
C ALA A 158 -10.30 -14.21 -2.26
N PRO A 159 -11.05 -14.40 -1.15
CA PRO A 159 -10.63 -15.29 -0.06
C PRO A 159 -10.45 -16.74 -0.51
N GLU A 160 -11.29 -17.22 -1.43
CA GLU A 160 -11.22 -18.58 -1.98
C GLU A 160 -9.88 -18.85 -2.71
N ARG A 161 -9.24 -17.81 -3.24
CA ARG A 161 -7.88 -17.87 -3.81
C ARG A 161 -6.81 -17.25 -2.90
N ARG A 162 -7.15 -16.81 -1.69
CA ARG A 162 -6.26 -16.04 -0.78
C ARG A 162 -5.57 -14.86 -1.47
N LEU A 163 -6.21 -14.29 -2.48
CA LEU A 163 -5.64 -13.27 -3.36
C LEU A 163 -6.13 -11.89 -2.92
N THR A 164 -5.19 -10.95 -2.82
CA THR A 164 -5.46 -9.53 -2.61
C THR A 164 -4.91 -8.74 -3.79
N VAL A 165 -5.72 -7.81 -4.31
CA VAL A 165 -5.37 -6.91 -5.41
C VAL A 165 -5.51 -5.47 -4.93
N VAL A 166 -4.45 -4.67 -5.07
CA VAL A 166 -4.40 -3.33 -4.48
C VAL A 166 -3.57 -2.35 -5.33
N PRO A 167 -4.01 -1.11 -5.51
CA PRO A 167 -3.20 -0.09 -6.16
C PRO A 167 -2.01 0.32 -5.28
N VAL A 168 -0.83 0.37 -5.87
CA VAL A 168 0.43 0.71 -5.21
C VAL A 168 1.13 1.89 -5.85
N CYS A 169 1.98 2.55 -5.08
CA CYS A 169 2.74 3.74 -5.45
C CYS A 169 4.21 3.59 -5.04
N GLY A 170 5.07 4.35 -5.70
CA GLY A 170 6.48 4.50 -5.31
C GLY A 170 6.63 5.56 -4.22
N ALA A 171 7.68 5.42 -3.40
CA ALA A 171 8.06 6.46 -2.45
C ALA A 171 8.77 7.61 -3.18
N ARG A 172 8.09 8.76 -3.29
CA ARG A 172 8.58 9.98 -3.96
C ARG A 172 7.81 11.22 -3.52
N THR A 173 8.26 12.40 -3.91
CA THR A 173 7.42 13.61 -3.79
C THR A 173 6.39 13.67 -4.91
N LEU A 174 5.29 14.40 -4.70
CA LEU A 174 4.29 14.68 -5.73
C LEU A 174 4.84 15.59 -6.83
N ALA A 175 5.89 16.38 -6.56
CA ALA A 175 6.57 17.19 -7.56
C ALA A 175 7.31 16.35 -8.61
N GLU A 176 7.76 15.14 -8.26
CA GLU A 176 8.43 14.21 -9.19
C GLU A 176 7.48 13.53 -10.18
N GLY A 177 6.17 13.71 -10.03
CA GLY A 177 5.16 13.29 -11.01
C GLY A 177 4.07 12.38 -10.46
N ARG A 178 3.34 11.72 -11.37
CA ARG A 178 2.10 11.00 -11.05
C ARG A 178 2.32 9.82 -10.11
N PRO A 179 1.70 9.78 -8.92
CA PRO A 179 1.90 8.79 -7.84
C PRO A 179 1.92 7.29 -8.18
N PRO A 180 0.96 6.73 -8.96
CA PRO A 180 0.79 5.29 -9.03
C PRO A 180 1.97 4.62 -9.72
N LEU A 181 2.34 3.45 -9.22
CA LEU A 181 3.34 2.59 -9.83
C LEU A 181 2.68 1.40 -10.55
N GLY A 182 1.56 0.88 -10.02
CA GLY A 182 0.85 -0.24 -10.61
C GLY A 182 -0.25 -0.82 -9.72
N ILE A 183 -0.73 -2.00 -10.08
CA ILE A 183 -1.59 -2.87 -9.26
C ILE A 183 -0.75 -4.02 -8.73
N ALA A 184 -0.72 -4.21 -7.41
CA ALA A 184 -0.12 -5.37 -6.79
C ALA A 184 -1.14 -6.51 -6.67
N CYS A 185 -0.76 -7.70 -7.10
CA CYS A 185 -1.39 -8.97 -6.72
C CYS A 185 -0.56 -9.61 -5.62
N ALA A 186 -1.19 -10.06 -4.54
CA ALA A 186 -0.52 -10.66 -3.40
C ALA A 186 -1.29 -11.87 -2.84
N GLN A 187 -0.52 -12.88 -2.45
CA GLN A 187 -0.89 -14.00 -1.59
C GLN A 187 0.15 -14.06 -0.46
N GLN A 188 -0.08 -14.92 0.53
CA GLN A 188 0.95 -15.24 1.51
C GLN A 188 2.24 -15.68 0.79
N ASP A 189 3.35 -15.01 1.09
CA ASP A 189 4.71 -15.26 0.56
C ASP A 189 4.98 -14.95 -0.92
N VAL A 190 3.95 -14.56 -1.69
CA VAL A 190 4.09 -14.20 -3.11
C VAL A 190 3.38 -12.89 -3.42
N ALA A 191 4.10 -11.90 -3.93
CA ALA A 191 3.52 -10.67 -4.41
C ALA A 191 4.21 -10.16 -5.68
N HIS A 192 3.45 -9.52 -6.56
CA HIS A 192 3.95 -8.96 -7.81
C HIS A 192 3.18 -7.69 -8.18
N VAL A 193 3.86 -6.72 -8.78
CA VAL A 193 3.26 -5.47 -9.26
C VAL A 193 3.19 -5.47 -10.77
N TYR A 194 1.98 -5.29 -11.29
CA TYR A 194 1.70 -5.12 -12.71
C TYR A 194 1.51 -3.62 -13.02
N PRO A 195 2.03 -3.12 -14.15
CA PRO A 195 1.70 -1.78 -14.65
C PRO A 195 0.18 -1.57 -14.78
N LEU A 196 -0.30 -0.35 -14.52
CA LEU A 196 -1.73 -0.03 -14.65
C LEU A 196 -2.36 -0.32 -16.02
N PRO A 197 -1.65 -0.14 -17.17
CA PRO A 197 -2.24 -0.42 -18.48
C PRO A 197 -2.33 -1.91 -18.84
N ASP A 198 -1.78 -2.81 -18.03
CA ASP A 198 -1.79 -4.23 -18.35
C ASP A 198 -3.19 -4.84 -18.20
N ASP A 199 -3.47 -5.83 -19.05
CA ASP A 199 -4.72 -6.57 -19.07
C ASP A 199 -4.88 -7.44 -17.81
N PRO A 200 -5.93 -7.23 -16.99
CA PRO A 200 -6.11 -7.95 -15.73
C PRO A 200 -6.18 -9.46 -15.89
N GLU A 201 -6.86 -9.97 -16.92
CA GLU A 201 -6.98 -11.42 -17.13
C GLU A 201 -5.60 -12.06 -17.34
N ARG A 202 -4.78 -11.46 -18.21
CA ARG A 202 -3.42 -11.92 -18.46
C ARG A 202 -2.57 -11.85 -17.20
N CYS A 203 -2.68 -10.78 -16.41
CA CYS A 203 -1.98 -10.63 -15.15
C CYS A 203 -2.39 -11.70 -14.14
N LEU A 204 -3.68 -12.01 -14.00
CA LEU A 204 -4.19 -13.04 -13.09
C LEU A 204 -3.71 -14.45 -13.48
N LYS A 205 -3.69 -14.75 -14.79
CA LYS A 205 -3.14 -16.00 -15.32
C LYS A 205 -1.64 -16.12 -15.04
N ASP A 206 -0.88 -15.05 -15.27
CA ASP A 206 0.55 -14.99 -14.95
C ASP A 206 0.81 -15.16 -13.45
N PHE A 207 0.07 -14.44 -12.60
CA PHE A 207 0.21 -14.51 -11.16
C PHE A 207 -0.09 -15.91 -10.63
N SER A 208 -1.14 -16.56 -11.13
CA SER A 208 -1.49 -17.94 -10.77
C SER A 208 -0.37 -18.94 -11.10
N ARG A 209 0.36 -18.73 -12.20
CA ARG A 209 1.54 -19.53 -12.52
C ARG A 209 2.67 -19.29 -11.52
N ARG A 210 2.96 -18.02 -11.18
CA ARG A 210 4.02 -17.66 -10.22
C ARG A 210 3.78 -18.28 -8.85
N THR A 211 2.54 -18.29 -8.39
CA THR A 211 2.17 -18.85 -7.08
C THR A 211 2.30 -20.37 -7.08
N ALA A 212 1.89 -21.05 -8.16
CA ALA A 212 2.12 -22.49 -8.33
C ALA A 212 3.61 -22.86 -8.35
N GLU A 213 4.44 -22.11 -9.09
CA GLU A 213 5.90 -22.31 -9.12
C GLU A 213 6.55 -22.06 -7.74
N HIS A 214 6.08 -21.06 -7.00
CA HIS A 214 6.54 -20.81 -5.64
C HIS A 214 6.17 -21.95 -4.69
N ALA A 215 4.92 -22.41 -4.72
CA ALA A 215 4.46 -23.53 -3.88
C ALA A 215 5.26 -24.81 -4.16
N HIS A 216 5.56 -25.11 -5.44
CA HIS A 216 6.38 -26.26 -5.79
C HIS A 216 7.80 -26.16 -5.23
N ARG A 217 8.43 -24.98 -5.31
CA ARG A 217 9.76 -24.74 -4.72
C ARG A 217 9.76 -24.86 -3.21
N LEU A 218 8.74 -24.35 -2.52
CA LEU A 218 8.61 -24.49 -1.07
C LEU A 218 8.49 -25.96 -0.65
N ALA A 219 7.68 -26.75 -1.35
CA ALA A 219 7.54 -28.18 -1.08
C ALA A 219 8.89 -28.92 -1.19
N GLN A 220 9.65 -28.66 -2.26
CA GLN A 220 10.98 -29.24 -2.44
C GLN A 220 11.97 -28.83 -1.34
N GLN A 221 11.90 -27.57 -0.89
CA GLN A 221 12.74 -27.09 0.21
C GLN A 221 12.39 -27.77 1.53
N MET A 222 11.10 -27.96 1.81
CA MET A 222 10.64 -28.66 3.02
C MET A 222 11.09 -30.13 3.00
N GLU A 223 10.93 -30.85 1.89
CA GLU A 223 11.42 -32.22 1.75
C GLU A 223 12.94 -32.31 1.99
N HIS A 224 13.70 -31.35 1.47
CA HIS A 224 15.15 -31.28 1.68
C HIS A 224 15.52 -31.00 3.15
N GLN A 225 14.77 -30.12 3.82
CA GLN A 225 14.96 -29.82 5.24
C GLN A 225 14.63 -31.04 6.11
N GLU A 226 13.52 -31.74 5.84
CA GLU A 226 13.15 -32.97 6.54
C GLU A 226 14.22 -34.05 6.41
N ALA A 227 14.73 -34.27 5.19
CA ALA A 227 15.85 -35.20 4.96
C ALA A 227 17.13 -34.77 5.70
N SER A 228 17.42 -33.47 5.75
CA SER A 228 18.56 -32.93 6.48
C SER A 228 18.44 -33.14 7.99
N VAL A 229 17.24 -32.94 8.55
CA VAL A 229 16.94 -33.20 9.97
C VAL A 229 17.07 -34.68 10.28
N ALA A 230 16.49 -35.56 9.46
CA ALA A 230 16.63 -37.01 9.63
C ALA A 230 18.12 -37.43 9.65
N ARG A 231 18.91 -36.90 8.71
CA ARG A 231 20.35 -37.18 8.64
C ARG A 231 21.11 -36.64 9.85
N PHE A 232 20.75 -35.44 10.33
CA PHE A 232 21.36 -34.87 11.52
C PHE A 232 21.03 -35.68 12.79
N LEU A 233 19.79 -36.18 12.90
CA LEU A 233 19.39 -37.08 13.98
C LEU A 233 20.10 -38.42 13.91
N GLU A 234 20.30 -39.02 12.73
CA GLU A 234 21.12 -40.23 12.55
C GLU A 234 22.58 -40.02 13.01
N LEU A 235 23.14 -38.83 12.75
CA LEU A 235 24.53 -38.52 13.14
C LEU A 235 24.68 -38.28 14.65
N ASN A 236 23.63 -37.85 15.34
CA ASN A 236 23.66 -37.49 16.76
C ASN A 236 22.87 -38.45 17.66
N GLY A 237 22.16 -39.41 17.09
CA GLY A 237 21.39 -40.46 17.76
C GLY A 237 22.04 -41.82 17.53
N ASP A 238 22.75 -42.29 18.56
CA ASP A 238 23.31 -43.62 18.81
C ASP A 238 23.55 -44.56 17.61
N ALA A 239 24.81 -44.61 17.21
CA ALA A 239 25.47 -45.90 17.04
C ALA A 239 25.48 -46.62 18.41
N ALA A 240 24.42 -47.38 18.69
CA ALA A 240 24.39 -48.47 19.67
C ALA A 240 23.55 -49.63 19.12
#